data_AF-A0A9D8Z8G1-F1
#
_entry.id   AF-A0A9D8Z8G1-F1
#
_cell.length_a   1.000
_cell.length_b   1.000
_cell.length_c   1.000
_cell.angle_alpha   90.00
_cell.angle_beta   90.00
_cell.angle_gamma   90.00
#
_symmetry.space_group_name_H-M   'P 1'
#
loop_
_entity.id
_entity.type
_entity.pdbx_description
1 polymer ?
#
loop_
_entity_poly.entity_id
_entity_poly.type
_entity_poly.pdbx_seq_one_letter_code
_entity_poly.pdbx_strand_id
1 'polypeptide(L)'
;MENPSSSSSMWRVLFGALGVGFAALIIWASMNANFGESFTAIAADPWGIVSLADLYLGFLIFAVFVFLVDGARPASFAWVIALMFLGNVLAVIWLVLRWPVLVKRLSGKAA
;
A
#
# COMPACT_ATOMS: atom_id res chain seq x y z
N MET A 1 20.96 18.70 -15.46
CA MET A 1 20.01 17.83 -16.18
C MET A 1 20.03 16.49 -15.46
N GLU A 2 19.05 16.23 -14.61
CA GLU A 2 19.02 15.02 -13.79
C GLU A 2 18.76 13.79 -14.66
N ASN A 3 19.55 12.74 -14.50
CA ASN A 3 19.39 11.51 -15.29
C ASN A 3 18.02 10.87 -14.97
N PRO A 4 17.14 10.65 -15.97
CA PRO A 4 15.83 10.05 -15.76
C PRO A 4 15.86 8.70 -15.02
N SER A 5 16.95 7.91 -15.17
CA SER A 5 17.11 6.63 -14.47
C SER A 5 17.38 6.81 -12.96
N SER A 6 18.09 7.88 -12.56
CA SER A 6 18.40 8.21 -11.18
C SER A 6 17.13 8.58 -10.40
N SER A 7 16.30 9.45 -10.98
CA SER A 7 15.03 9.86 -10.36
C SER A 7 14.07 8.68 -10.15
N SER A 8 13.98 7.77 -11.12
CA SER A 8 13.11 6.59 -11.01
C SER A 8 13.54 5.62 -9.89
N SER A 9 14.83 5.54 -9.60
CA SER A 9 15.39 4.67 -8.56
C SER A 9 15.19 5.28 -7.16
N MET A 10 15.30 6.60 -7.04
CA MET A 10 15.06 7.33 -5.79
C MET A 10 13.66 7.05 -5.23
N TRP A 11 12.61 7.16 -6.05
CA TRP A 11 11.23 6.92 -5.61
C TRP A 11 11.01 5.49 -5.12
N ARG A 12 11.60 4.50 -5.79
CA ARG A 12 11.50 3.10 -5.37
C ARG A 12 12.16 2.87 -4.02
N VAL A 13 13.29 3.53 -3.75
CA VAL A 13 13.97 3.48 -2.44
C VAL A 13 13.12 4.15 -1.37
N LEU A 14 12.55 5.33 -1.66
CA LEU A 14 11.68 6.05 -0.73
C LEU A 14 10.45 5.22 -0.35
N PHE A 15 9.73 4.66 -1.33
CA PHE A 15 8.59 3.79 -1.03
C PHE A 15 9.03 2.53 -0.30
N GLY A 16 10.13 1.90 -0.71
CA GLY A 16 10.69 0.75 0.00
C GLY A 16 10.96 1.05 1.48
N ALA A 17 11.53 2.21 1.79
CA ALA A 17 11.77 2.65 3.17
C ALA A 17 10.46 2.83 3.96
N LEU A 18 9.41 3.38 3.34
CA LEU A 18 8.09 3.45 3.97
C LEU A 18 7.52 2.06 4.29
N GLY A 19 7.68 1.10 3.37
CA GLY A 19 7.26 -0.29 3.59
C GLY A 19 7.99 -0.95 4.77
N VAL A 20 9.31 -0.71 4.88
CA VAL A 20 10.11 -1.16 6.03
C VAL A 20 9.62 -0.49 7.32
N GLY A 21 9.32 0.80 7.28
CA GLY A 21 8.73 1.52 8.42
C GLY A 21 7.41 0.91 8.89
N PHE A 22 6.49 0.61 7.98
CA PHE A 22 5.25 -0.08 8.32
C PHE A 22 5.50 -1.46 8.94
N ALA A 23 6.38 -2.26 8.37
CA ALA A 23 6.72 -3.58 8.91
C ALA A 23 7.32 -3.48 10.33
N ALA A 24 8.19 -2.51 10.56
CA ALA A 24 8.78 -2.25 11.88
C ALA A 24 7.71 -1.86 12.92
N LEU A 25 6.74 -1.01 12.55
CA LEU A 25 5.62 -0.64 13.43
C LEU A 25 4.73 -1.84 13.75
N ILE A 26 4.46 -2.72 12.79
CA ILE A 26 3.68 -3.95 13.01
C ILE A 26 4.40 -4.87 14.00
N ILE A 27 5.72 -5.08 13.80
CA ILE A 27 6.53 -5.91 14.70
C ILE A 27 6.52 -5.31 16.11
N TRP A 28 6.79 -4.01 16.23
CA TRP A 28 6.77 -3.32 17.51
C TRP A 28 5.42 -3.44 18.21
N ALA A 29 4.30 -3.18 17.53
CA ALA A 29 2.97 -3.31 18.10
C ALA A 29 2.67 -4.76 18.55
N SER A 30 3.04 -5.74 17.73
CA SER A 30 2.85 -7.17 18.02
C SER A 30 3.64 -7.65 19.24
N MET A 31 4.76 -6.99 19.56
CA MET A 31 5.57 -7.28 20.75
C MET A 31 5.06 -6.57 22.02
N ASN A 32 4.27 -5.50 21.88
CA ASN A 32 3.87 -4.65 23.00
C ASN A 32 2.37 -4.75 23.36
N ALA A 33 1.54 -5.30 22.48
CA ALA A 33 0.10 -5.40 22.71
C ALA A 33 -0.52 -6.64 22.06
N ASN A 34 -1.58 -7.17 22.68
CA ASN A 34 -2.38 -8.22 22.06
C ASN A 34 -3.20 -7.61 20.91
N PHE A 35 -3.09 -8.20 19.72
CA PHE A 35 -3.79 -7.70 18.53
C PHE A 35 -5.31 -7.69 18.71
N GLY A 36 -5.90 -8.76 19.27
CA GLY A 36 -7.35 -8.89 19.41
C GLY A 36 -7.93 -7.90 20.41
N GLU A 37 -7.27 -7.71 21.56
CA GLU A 37 -7.68 -6.70 22.55
C GLU A 37 -7.56 -5.29 21.99
N SER A 38 -6.44 -4.99 21.32
CA SER A 38 -6.21 -3.68 20.69
C SER A 38 -7.24 -3.40 19.60
N PHE A 39 -7.54 -4.39 18.76
CA PHE A 39 -8.56 -4.27 17.71
C PHE A 39 -9.95 -4.05 18.30
N THR A 40 -10.30 -4.76 19.38
CA THR A 40 -11.58 -4.59 20.08
C THR A 40 -11.70 -3.18 20.66
N ALA A 41 -10.63 -2.65 21.25
CA ALA A 41 -10.60 -1.28 21.76
C ALA A 41 -10.79 -0.24 20.64
N ILE A 42 -10.13 -0.41 19.50
CA ILE A 42 -10.31 0.45 18.31
C ILE A 42 -11.75 0.36 17.80
N ALA A 43 -12.33 -0.84 17.71
CA ALA A 43 -13.68 -1.03 17.21
C ALA A 43 -14.77 -0.47 18.14
N ALA A 44 -14.46 -0.29 19.44
CA ALA A 44 -15.34 0.33 20.41
C ALA A 44 -15.27 1.87 20.40
N ASP A 45 -14.20 2.44 19.84
CA ASP A 45 -14.00 3.89 19.74
C ASP A 45 -14.59 4.44 18.42
N PRO A 46 -15.43 5.49 18.44
CA PRO A 46 -16.01 6.05 17.21
C PRO A 46 -14.98 6.52 16.19
N TRP A 47 -13.87 7.12 16.64
CA TRP A 47 -12.78 7.52 15.74
C TRP A 47 -11.95 6.33 15.28
N GLY A 48 -11.86 5.28 16.08
CA GLY A 48 -11.32 3.99 15.68
C GLY A 48 -12.11 3.36 14.53
N ILE A 49 -13.44 3.39 14.58
CA ILE A 49 -14.31 2.96 13.46
C ILE A 49 -14.05 3.82 12.22
N VAL A 50 -14.00 5.16 12.35
CA VAL A 50 -13.71 6.06 11.23
C VAL A 50 -12.33 5.76 10.63
N SER A 51 -11.33 5.48 11.46
CA SER A 51 -9.97 5.15 11.01
C SER A 51 -9.91 3.80 10.29
N LEU A 52 -10.64 2.80 10.77
CA LEU A 52 -10.79 1.51 10.08
C LEU A 52 -11.52 1.70 8.74
N ALA A 53 -12.58 2.49 8.71
CA ALA A 53 -13.29 2.80 7.48
C ALA A 53 -12.39 3.52 6.47
N ASP A 54 -11.65 4.55 6.90
CA ASP A 54 -10.67 5.27 6.07
C ASP A 54 -9.64 4.30 5.46
N LEU A 55 -9.08 3.41 6.28
CA LEU A 55 -8.11 2.41 5.86
C LEU A 55 -8.69 1.46 4.79
N TYR A 56 -9.82 0.82 5.07
CA TYR A 56 -10.39 -0.20 4.18
C TYR A 56 -11.03 0.40 2.93
N LEU A 57 -11.70 1.54 3.02
CA LEU A 57 -12.17 2.27 1.84
C LEU A 57 -10.99 2.74 0.98
N GLY A 58 -9.92 3.21 1.61
CA GLY A 58 -8.65 3.51 0.95
C GLY A 58 -8.09 2.31 0.19
N PHE A 59 -8.13 1.10 0.78
CA PHE A 59 -7.69 -0.12 0.08
C PHE A 59 -8.58 -0.50 -1.10
N LEU A 60 -9.89 -0.32 -1.00
CA LEU A 60 -10.81 -0.55 -2.12
C LEU A 60 -10.55 0.42 -3.27
N ILE A 61 -10.28 1.69 -2.97
CA ILE A 61 -9.86 2.69 -3.96
C ILE A 61 -8.52 2.26 -4.57
N PHE A 62 -7.55 1.83 -3.76
CA PHE A 62 -6.26 1.33 -4.24
C PHE A 62 -6.42 0.11 -5.17
N ALA A 63 -7.35 -0.79 -4.88
CA ALA A 63 -7.66 -1.95 -5.71
C ALA A 63 -8.03 -1.56 -7.15
N VAL A 64 -8.69 -0.41 -7.34
CA VAL A 64 -8.97 0.14 -8.68
C VAL A 64 -7.66 0.34 -9.45
N PHE A 65 -6.63 0.91 -8.83
CA PHE A 65 -5.32 1.08 -9.48
C PHE A 65 -4.65 -0.25 -9.81
N VAL A 66 -4.78 -1.25 -8.92
CA VAL A 66 -4.30 -2.61 -9.19
C VAL A 66 -4.95 -3.15 -10.46
N PHE A 67 -6.27 -3.07 -10.59
CA PHE A 67 -6.98 -3.56 -11.78
C PHE A 67 -6.71 -2.70 -13.03
N LEU A 68 -6.53 -1.39 -12.90
CA LEU A 68 -6.17 -0.52 -14.03
C LEU A 68 -4.78 -0.82 -14.58
N VAL A 69 -3.83 -1.19 -13.71
CA VAL A 69 -2.45 -1.45 -14.11
C VAL A 69 -2.23 -2.90 -14.53
N ASP A 70 -2.68 -3.85 -13.73
CA ASP A 70 -2.42 -5.29 -13.93
C ASP A 70 -3.57 -6.02 -14.66
N GLY A 71 -4.74 -5.38 -14.81
CA GLY A 71 -5.94 -5.98 -15.38
C GLY A 71 -6.70 -6.88 -14.40
N ALA A 72 -7.88 -7.36 -14.78
CA ALA A 72 -8.70 -8.28 -13.98
C ALA A 72 -8.22 -9.74 -14.07
N ARG A 73 -6.97 -9.99 -13.63
CA ARG A 73 -6.33 -11.31 -13.62
C ARG A 73 -6.41 -11.94 -12.23
N PRO A 74 -6.37 -13.28 -12.11
CA PRO A 74 -6.35 -13.95 -10.80
C PRO A 74 -5.28 -13.40 -9.84
N ALA A 75 -4.10 -13.05 -10.36
CA ALA A 75 -3.04 -12.43 -9.57
C ALA A 75 -3.44 -11.06 -8.99
N SER A 76 -4.21 -10.25 -9.71
CA SER A 76 -4.70 -8.95 -9.23
C SER A 76 -5.69 -9.12 -8.08
N PHE A 77 -6.57 -10.11 -8.17
CA PHE A 77 -7.46 -10.47 -7.06
C PHE A 77 -6.66 -10.94 -5.83
N ALA A 78 -5.64 -11.78 -6.04
CA ALA A 78 -4.75 -12.21 -4.95
C ALA A 78 -4.05 -11.02 -4.28
N TRP A 79 -3.60 -10.02 -5.06
CA TRP A 79 -3.04 -8.78 -4.54
C TRP A 79 -4.02 -7.97 -3.71
N VAL A 80 -5.25 -7.80 -4.19
CA VAL A 80 -6.29 -7.04 -3.49
C VAL A 80 -6.70 -7.75 -2.19
N ILE A 81 -6.85 -9.07 -2.23
CA ILE A 81 -7.15 -9.87 -1.03
C ILE A 81 -6.00 -9.72 -0.03
N ALA A 82 -4.74 -9.91 -0.45
CA ALA A 82 -3.59 -9.75 0.43
C ALA A 82 -3.51 -8.34 1.03
N LEU A 83 -3.83 -7.30 0.25
CA LEU A 83 -3.88 -5.91 0.72
C LEU A 83 -4.87 -5.72 1.88
N MET A 84 -6.04 -6.37 1.87
CA MET A 84 -7.02 -6.25 2.96
C MET A 84 -6.50 -6.78 4.31
N PHE A 85 -5.54 -7.71 4.30
CA PHE A 85 -4.99 -8.32 5.51
C PHE A 85 -3.66 -7.69 5.93
N LEU A 86 -2.77 -7.45 4.96
CA LEU A 86 -1.42 -6.98 5.23
C LEU A 86 -1.27 -5.44 5.09
N GLY A 87 -2.32 -4.78 4.62
CA GLY A 87 -2.40 -3.33 4.52
C GLY A 87 -1.30 -2.68 3.70
N ASN A 88 -0.88 -1.49 4.13
CA ASN A 88 0.00 -0.61 3.36
C ASN A 88 1.38 -1.18 3.04
N VAL A 89 1.84 -2.21 3.76
CA VAL A 89 3.07 -2.94 3.39
C VAL A 89 2.96 -3.52 1.98
N LEU A 90 1.81 -4.14 1.66
CA LEU A 90 1.59 -4.75 0.34
C LEU A 90 1.28 -3.69 -0.72
N ALA A 91 0.62 -2.59 -0.35
CA ALA A 91 0.44 -1.44 -1.24
C ALA A 91 1.80 -0.88 -1.70
N VAL A 92 2.75 -0.72 -0.79
CA VAL A 92 4.11 -0.28 -1.08
C VAL A 92 4.83 -1.28 -2.00
N ILE A 93 4.79 -2.57 -1.69
CA ILE A 93 5.44 -3.59 -2.52
C ILE A 93 4.87 -3.54 -3.94
N TRP A 94 3.55 -3.51 -4.08
CA TRP A 94 2.91 -3.42 -5.38
C TRP A 94 3.35 -2.17 -6.14
N LEU A 95 3.36 -1.01 -5.47
CA LEU A 95 3.77 0.27 -6.05
C LEU A 95 5.23 0.24 -6.54
N VAL A 96 6.16 -0.27 -5.72
CA VAL A 96 7.58 -0.39 -6.07
C VAL A 96 7.79 -1.32 -7.27
N LEU A 97 7.05 -2.42 -7.35
CA LEU A 97 7.13 -3.37 -8.45
C LEU A 97 6.53 -2.81 -9.75
N ARG A 98 5.51 -1.96 -9.66
CA ARG A 98 4.84 -1.35 -10.83
C ARG A 98 5.30 0.06 -11.16
N TRP A 99 6.21 0.61 -10.37
CA TRP A 99 6.72 1.97 -10.56
C TRP A 99 7.17 2.28 -11.99
N PRO A 100 7.97 1.43 -12.68
CA PRO A 100 8.41 1.74 -14.05
C PRO A 100 7.24 1.82 -15.04
N VAL A 101 6.23 0.95 -14.87
CA VAL A 101 5.03 0.92 -15.71
C VAL A 101 4.16 2.14 -15.45
N LEU A 102 3.99 2.50 -14.18
CA LEU A 102 3.24 3.68 -13.76
C LEU A 102 3.85 4.97 -14.30
N VAL A 103 5.16 5.16 -14.13
CA VAL A 103 5.89 6.32 -14.67
C VAL A 103 5.72 6.40 -16.18
N LYS A 104 5.89 5.29 -16.91
CA LYS A 104 5.70 5.27 -18.37
C LYS A 104 4.28 5.64 -18.80
N ARG A 105 3.25 5.18 -18.08
CA ARG A 105 1.84 5.48 -18.40
C ARG A 105 1.45 6.92 -18.10
N LEU A 106 2.02 7.50 -17.04
CA LEU A 106 1.77 8.90 -16.66
C LEU A 106 2.58 9.87 -17.52
N SER A 107 3.82 9.53 -17.89
CA SER A 107 4.64 10.37 -18.77
C SER A 107 4.19 10.32 -20.22
N GLY A 108 3.61 9.20 -20.67
CA GLY A 108 3.09 9.04 -22.03
C GLY A 108 1.73 9.71 -22.31
N LYS A 109 1.14 10.41 -21.33
CA LYS A 109 -0.16 11.11 -21.45
C LYS A 109 -0.08 12.63 -21.22
N ALA A 110 1.10 13.22 -21.36
CA ALA A 110 1.26 14.68 -21.50
C ALA A 110 1.52 15.07 -22.97
N ALA A 111 0.68 14.55 -23.88
CA ALA A 111 0.62 14.98 -25.28
C ALA A 111 -0.68 15.74 -25.51
#